data_AF-A0A0M3KCJ4-F1
#
_entry.id   AF-A0A0M3KCJ4-F1
#
_cell.length_a   1.000
_cell.length_b   1.000
_cell.length_c   1.000
_cell.angle_alpha   90.00
_cell.angle_beta   90.00
_cell.angle_gamma   90.00
#
_symmetry.space_group_name_H-M   'P 1'
#
loop_
_entity.id
_entity.type
_entity.pdbx_description
1 polymer ?
#
loop_
_entity_poly.entity_id
_entity_poly.type
_entity_poly.pdbx_seq_one_letter_code
_entity_poly.pdbx_strand_id
1 'polypeptide(L)'
;MCDDADLILVPYNYVVDARLRKSHEINIEGNVVIFDEAHNLESVCEESASYSFTSKQLSKCIKEAKTVLKSVMEDEEEIRSKMVIIFCYFQAEEYHQREILVRWISKIFILYFCTFLRNASSHCSS
;
A
#
# COMPACT_ATOMS: atom_id res chain seq x y z
N MET A 1 15.39 38.67 -0.10
CA MET A 1 16.35 39.31 0.86
C MET A 1 17.72 39.61 0.23
N CYS A 2 17.98 39.19 -1.02
CA CYS A 2 19.20 39.53 -1.76
C CYS A 2 18.94 40.46 -2.96
N ASP A 3 17.70 40.90 -3.17
CA ASP A 3 17.26 41.53 -4.42
C ASP A 3 17.81 42.94 -4.65
N ASP A 4 18.30 43.60 -3.60
CA ASP A 4 18.83 44.97 -3.64
C ASP A 4 20.35 45.06 -3.34
N ALA A 5 21.08 43.94 -3.40
CA ALA A 5 22.51 43.93 -3.08
C ALA A 5 23.38 44.14 -4.33
N ASP A 6 24.26 45.14 -4.31
CA ASP A 6 25.25 45.40 -5.38
C ASP A 6 26.36 44.33 -5.46
N LEU A 7 26.64 43.68 -4.32
CA LEU A 7 27.64 42.63 -4.19
C LEU A 7 27.15 41.55 -3.24
N ILE A 8 27.16 40.30 -3.70
CA ILE A 8 26.74 39.14 -2.92
C ILE A 8 27.93 38.18 -2.81
N LEU A 9 28.33 37.88 -1.57
CA LEU A 9 29.37 36.90 -1.27
C LEU A 9 28.71 35.61 -0.81
N VAL A 10 28.86 34.56 -1.61
CA VAL A 10 28.31 33.23 -1.34
C VAL A 10 29.36 32.14 -1.55
N PRO A 11 29.30 31.02 -0.82
CA PRO A 11 30.19 29.90 -1.06
C PRO A 11 29.92 29.26 -2.43
N TYR A 12 30.92 28.59 -3.02
CA TYR A 12 30.82 28.07 -4.39
C TYR A 12 29.66 27.09 -4.60
N ASN A 13 29.36 26.24 -3.61
CA ASN A 13 28.30 25.24 -3.72
C ASN A 13 26.90 25.86 -3.95
N TYR A 14 26.67 27.10 -3.51
CA TYR A 14 25.37 27.76 -3.67
C TYR A 14 25.19 28.29 -5.10
N VAL A 15 26.30 28.56 -5.79
CA VAL A 15 26.31 28.96 -7.20
C VAL A 15 26.26 27.72 -8.10
N VAL A 16 27.07 26.71 -7.79
CA VAL A 16 27.24 25.51 -8.62
C VAL A 16 26.02 24.58 -8.54
N ASP A 17 25.51 24.27 -7.34
CA ASP A 17 24.35 23.39 -7.18
C ASP A 17 23.04 24.14 -7.46
N ALA A 18 22.36 23.76 -8.54
CA ALA A 18 21.09 24.34 -8.95
C ALA A 18 19.98 24.17 -7.89
N ARG A 19 20.03 23.14 -7.04
CA ARG A 19 19.04 22.92 -5.97
C ARG A 19 19.25 23.93 -4.85
N LEU A 20 20.49 24.09 -4.39
CA LEU A 20 20.84 25.09 -3.37
C LEU A 20 20.56 26.50 -3.88
N ARG A 21 20.92 26.79 -5.13
CA ARG A 21 20.67 28.09 -5.76
C ARG A 21 19.19 28.47 -5.74
N LYS A 22 18.30 27.52 -6.07
CA LYS A 22 16.84 27.73 -6.01
C LYS A 22 16.33 27.90 -4.58
N SER A 23 16.84 27.10 -3.64
CA SER A 23 16.44 27.20 -2.23
C SER A 23 16.86 28.51 -1.58
N HIS A 24 17.94 29.12 -2.06
CA HIS A 24 18.47 30.39 -1.56
C HIS A 24 18.08 31.59 -2.43
N GLU A 25 17.21 31.40 -3.44
CA GLU A 25 16.71 32.46 -4.32
C GLU A 25 17.84 33.27 -5.00
N ILE A 26 18.98 32.61 -5.28
CA ILE A 26 20.12 33.26 -5.90
C ILE A 26 19.90 33.32 -7.41
N ASN A 27 19.53 34.48 -7.94
CA ASN A 27 19.45 34.69 -9.38
C ASN A 27 20.83 35.13 -9.92
N ILE A 28 21.35 34.38 -10.89
CA ILE A 28 22.61 34.68 -11.57
C ILE A 28 22.39 35.20 -13.00
N GLU A 29 21.15 35.16 -13.51
CA GLU A 29 20.83 35.63 -14.86
C GLU A 29 20.95 37.15 -14.92
N GLY A 30 21.75 37.66 -15.88
CA GLY A 30 22.04 39.08 -16.01
C GLY A 30 23.12 39.62 -15.05
N ASN A 31 23.63 38.78 -14.13
CA ASN A 31 24.64 39.15 -13.15
C ASN A 31 26.04 38.67 -13.55
N VAL A 32 27.08 39.39 -13.11
CA VAL A 32 28.48 38.97 -13.28
C VAL A 32 28.87 38.11 -12.09
N VAL A 33 29.32 36.88 -12.36
CA VAL A 33 29.80 35.93 -11.35
C VAL A 33 31.32 35.90 -11.37
N ILE A 34 31.95 36.16 -10.22
CA ILE A 34 33.40 36.13 -10.05
C ILE A 34 33.76 35.01 -9.08
N PHE A 35 34.57 34.06 -9.55
CA PHE A 35 35.17 33.04 -8.69
C PHE A 35 36.56 33.51 -8.27
N ASP A 36 36.70 33.85 -7.00
CA ASP A 36 38.02 33.99 -6.38
C ASP A 36 38.67 32.60 -6.26
N GLU A 37 40.00 32.49 -6.38
CA GLU A 37 40.74 31.22 -6.26
C GLU A 37 40.10 29.99 -6.94
N ALA A 38 39.73 30.14 -8.22
CA ALA A 38 38.94 29.15 -8.97
C ALA A 38 39.58 27.75 -9.12
N HIS A 39 40.81 27.54 -8.66
CA HIS A 39 41.46 26.23 -8.68
C HIS A 39 40.74 25.20 -7.77
N ASN A 40 39.98 25.64 -6.76
CA ASN A 40 39.13 24.77 -5.93
C ASN A 40 37.76 24.46 -6.55
N LEU A 41 37.37 25.15 -7.62
CA LEU A 41 36.02 25.07 -8.18
C LEU A 41 35.75 23.68 -8.78
N GLU A 42 36.75 23.06 -9.41
CA GLU A 42 36.62 21.74 -10.03
C GLU A 42 36.22 20.67 -9.01
N SER A 43 36.91 20.60 -7.88
CA SER A 43 36.58 19.66 -6.80
C SER A 43 35.17 19.86 -6.22
N VAL A 44 34.72 21.12 -6.11
CA VAL A 44 33.38 21.43 -5.58
C VAL A 44 32.30 21.05 -6.59
N CYS A 45 32.55 21.26 -7.89
CA CYS A 45 31.68 20.80 -8.97
C CYS A 45 31.58 19.27 -8.98
N GLU A 46 32.72 18.57 -8.85
CA GLU A 46 32.76 17.11 -8.79
C GLU A 46 31.95 16.59 -7.59
N GLU A 47 32.16 17.14 -6.39
CA GLU A 47 31.42 16.74 -5.19
C GLU A 47 29.93 17.05 -5.28
N SER A 48 29.54 18.17 -5.89
CA SER A 48 28.12 18.55 -6.04
C SER A 48 27.40 17.70 -7.10
N ALA A 49 28.11 17.23 -8.12
CA ALA A 49 27.55 16.42 -9.20
C ALA A 49 27.64 14.92 -8.95
N SER A 50 28.56 14.48 -8.08
CA SER A 50 28.78 13.08 -7.76
C SER A 50 28.21 12.71 -6.39
N TYR A 51 27.89 11.44 -6.23
CA TYR A 51 27.48 10.89 -4.94
C TYR A 51 28.13 9.53 -4.77
N SER A 52 28.75 9.29 -3.61
CA SER A 52 29.40 8.02 -3.30
C SER A 52 28.57 7.23 -2.28
N PHE A 53 28.33 5.96 -2.60
CA PHE A 53 27.62 5.04 -1.69
C PHE A 53 28.63 4.23 -0.88
N THR A 54 28.51 4.30 0.45
CA THR A 54 29.24 3.38 1.34
C THR A 54 28.48 2.05 1.47
N SER A 55 29.20 0.94 1.64
CA SER A 55 28.61 -0.38 1.89
C SER A 55 27.60 -0.39 3.06
N LYS A 56 27.86 0.40 4.11
CA LYS A 56 26.94 0.62 5.22
C LYS A 56 25.61 1.26 4.78
N GLN A 57 25.66 2.30 3.94
CA GLN A 57 24.46 2.98 3.44
C GLN A 57 23.63 2.01 2.57
N LEU A 58 24.28 1.27 1.67
CA LEU A 58 23.61 0.24 0.87
C LEU A 58 22.95 -0.82 1.77
N SER A 59 23.66 -1.30 2.78
CA SER A 59 23.11 -2.28 3.73
C SER A 59 21.88 -1.76 4.47
N LYS A 60 21.83 -0.47 4.77
CA LYS A 60 20.69 0.18 5.43
C LYS A 60 19.50 0.28 4.47
N CYS A 61 19.72 0.74 3.25
CA CYS A 61 18.68 0.81 2.22
C CYS A 61 18.05 -0.57 1.94
N ILE A 62 18.87 -1.62 1.85
CA ILE A 62 18.37 -2.99 1.66
C ILE A 62 17.49 -3.44 2.84
N LYS A 63 17.90 -3.13 4.08
CA LYS A 63 17.12 -3.46 5.27
C LYS A 63 15.78 -2.72 5.28
N GLU A 64 15.78 -1.43 4.97
CA GLU A 64 14.56 -0.62 4.91
C GLU A 64 13.60 -1.14 3.84
N ALA A 65 14.08 -1.43 2.63
CA ALA A 65 13.28 -2.01 1.56
C ALA A 65 12.68 -3.36 1.96
N LYS A 66 13.46 -4.22 2.64
CA LYS A 66 12.99 -5.52 3.12
C LYS A 66 11.90 -5.37 4.19
N THR A 67 12.02 -4.39 5.08
CA THR A 67 10.99 -4.10 6.10
C THR A 67 9.66 -3.71 5.45
N VAL A 68 9.70 -2.80 4.48
CA VAL A 68 8.49 -2.37 3.75
C VAL A 68 7.87 -3.53 2.97
N LEU A 69 8.69 -4.37 2.34
CA LEU A 69 8.17 -5.56 1.65
C LEU A 69 7.47 -6.51 2.63
N LYS A 70 8.04 -6.72 3.82
CA LYS A 70 7.46 -7.59 4.84
C LYS A 70 6.08 -7.10 5.30
N SER A 71 5.93 -5.79 5.54
CA SER A 71 4.63 -5.24 5.95
C SER A 71 3.56 -5.42 4.87
N VAL A 72 3.91 -5.22 3.59
CA VAL A 72 2.96 -5.42 2.48
C VAL A 72 2.51 -6.88 2.39
N MET A 73 3.43 -7.84 2.59
CA MET A 73 3.09 -9.27 2.56
C MET A 73 2.20 -9.68 3.74
N GLU A 74 2.42 -9.11 4.92
CA GLU A 74 1.60 -9.36 6.11
C GLU A 74 0.17 -8.84 5.91
N ASP A 75 0.01 -7.65 5.31
CA ASP A 75 -1.29 -7.08 4.99
C ASP A 75 -2.07 -7.97 4.00
N GLU A 76 -1.41 -8.51 2.96
CA GLU A 76 -2.04 -9.43 2.00
C GLU A 76 -2.51 -10.73 2.68
N GLU A 77 -1.72 -11.27 3.61
CA GLU A 77 -2.06 -12.50 4.32
C GLU A 77 -3.24 -12.31 5.28
N GLU A 78 -3.34 -11.14 5.91
CA GLU A 78 -4.49 -10.77 6.72
C GLU A 78 -5.77 -10.69 5.87
N ILE A 79 -5.70 -10.01 4.71
CA ILE A 79 -6.83 -9.91 3.78
C ILE A 79 -7.26 -11.30 3.31
N ARG A 80 -6.30 -12.14 2.91
CA ARG A 80 -6.57 -13.52 2.46
C ARG A 80 -7.26 -14.34 3.55
N SER A 81 -6.80 -14.22 4.80
CA SER A 81 -7.36 -14.93 5.94
C SER A 81 -8.80 -14.48 6.25
N LYS A 82 -9.06 -13.16 6.24
CA LYS A 82 -10.42 -12.62 6.41
C LYS A 82 -11.36 -13.07 5.31
N MET A 83 -10.88 -13.14 4.06
CA MET A 83 -11.70 -13.57 2.93
C MET A 83 -12.13 -15.04 3.06
N VAL A 84 -11.24 -15.92 3.55
CA VAL A 84 -11.57 -17.33 3.83
C VAL A 84 -12.65 -17.43 4.91
N ILE A 85 -12.53 -16.69 6.00
CA ILE A 85 -13.52 -16.72 7.10
C ILE A 85 -14.89 -16.25 6.61
N ILE A 86 -14.94 -15.14 5.87
CA ILE A 86 -16.19 -14.62 5.29
C ILE A 86 -16.80 -15.64 4.35
N PHE A 87 -16.00 -16.25 3.47
CA PHE A 87 -16.49 -17.28 2.54
C PHE A 87 -17.06 -18.48 3.28
N CYS A 88 -16.37 -19.00 4.30
CA CYS A 88 -16.87 -20.10 5.12
C CYS A 88 -18.17 -19.74 5.86
N TYR A 89 -18.29 -18.50 6.34
CA TYR A 89 -19.50 -18.03 7.03
C TYR A 89 -20.71 -18.00 6.08
N PHE A 90 -20.56 -17.41 4.89
CA PHE A 90 -21.60 -17.39 3.86
C PHE A 90 -22.01 -18.80 3.44
N GLN A 91 -21.04 -19.69 3.26
CA GLN A 91 -21.31 -21.07 2.87
C GLN A 91 -22.05 -21.84 3.98
N ALA A 92 -21.68 -21.62 5.25
CA ALA A 92 -22.38 -22.22 6.40
C ALA A 92 -23.84 -21.76 6.51
N GLU A 93 -24.11 -20.49 6.23
CA GLU A 93 -25.48 -19.93 6.25
C GLU A 93 -26.36 -20.53 5.14
N GLU A 94 -25.80 -20.72 3.93
CA GLU A 94 -26.51 -21.38 2.83
C GLU A 94 -26.79 -22.86 3.12
N TYR A 95 -25.81 -23.60 3.67
CA TYR A 95 -25.99 -24.99 4.09
C TYR A 95 -27.04 -25.13 5.20
N HIS A 96 -27.08 -24.21 6.16
CA HIS A 96 -28.05 -24.24 7.24
C HIS A 96 -29.50 -24.11 6.73
N GLN A 97 -29.73 -23.22 5.75
CA GLN A 97 -31.05 -23.08 5.12
C GLN A 97 -31.46 -24.33 4.32
N ARG A 98 -30.50 -24.99 3.65
CA ARG A 98 -30.75 -26.25 2.92
C ARG A 98 -31.18 -27.37 3.87
N GLU A 99 -30.53 -27.54 5.02
CA GLU A 99 -30.93 -28.55 6.01
C GLU A 99 -32.32 -28.30 6.61
N ILE A 100 -32.64 -27.04 6.91
CA ILE A 100 -33.97 -26.67 7.42
C ILE A 100 -35.05 -27.01 6.38
N LEU A 101 -34.81 -26.69 5.12
CA LEU A 101 -35.73 -26.98 4.02
C LEU A 101 -35.95 -28.49 3.84
N VAL A 102 -34.89 -29.29 3.88
CA VAL A 102 -34.98 -30.77 3.76
C VAL A 102 -35.75 -31.38 4.94
N ARG A 103 -35.53 -30.89 6.17
CA ARG A 103 -36.33 -31.29 7.35
C ARG A 103 -37.80 -30.89 7.22
N TRP A 104 -38.10 -29.72 6.67
CA TRP A 104 -39.48 -29.27 6.43
C TRP A 104 -40.19 -30.11 5.37
N ILE A 105 -39.53 -30.38 4.24
CA ILE A 105 -40.07 -31.22 3.16
C ILE A 105 -40.36 -32.64 3.69
N SER A 106 -39.43 -33.20 4.47
CA SER A 106 -39.61 -34.54 5.07
C SER A 106 -40.80 -34.57 6.03
N LYS A 107 -40.98 -33.54 6.86
CA LYS A 107 -42.13 -33.43 7.76
C LYS A 107 -43.45 -33.28 7.03
N ILE A 108 -43.49 -32.47 5.96
CA ILE A 108 -44.70 -32.31 5.12
C ILE A 108 -45.06 -33.63 4.45
N PHE A 109 -44.07 -34.33 3.88
CA PHE A 109 -44.29 -35.60 3.21
C PHE A 109 -44.86 -36.66 4.16
N ILE A 110 -44.30 -36.76 5.37
CA ILE A 110 -44.82 -37.65 6.42
C ILE A 110 -46.26 -37.27 6.80
N LEU A 111 -46.57 -35.98 6.95
CA LEU A 111 -47.92 -35.53 7.30
C LEU A 111 -48.95 -35.88 6.21
N TYR A 112 -48.60 -35.68 4.95
CA TYR A 112 -49.44 -36.06 3.80
C TYR A 112 -49.64 -37.56 3.74
N PHE A 113 -48.56 -38.34 3.91
CA PHE A 113 -48.62 -39.79 3.91
C PHE A 113 -49.48 -40.34 5.07
N CYS A 114 -49.33 -39.79 6.27
CA CYS A 114 -50.17 -40.14 7.42
C CYS A 114 -51.65 -39.78 7.18
N THR A 115 -51.94 -38.62 6.58
CA THR A 115 -53.32 -38.22 6.25
C THR A 115 -53.93 -39.12 5.18
N PHE A 116 -53.15 -39.49 4.17
CA PHE A 116 -53.56 -40.43 3.13
C PHE A 116 -53.90 -41.80 3.70
N LEU A 117 -53.03 -42.37 4.56
CA LEU A 117 -53.31 -43.64 5.23
C LEU A 117 -54.55 -43.59 6.14
N ARG A 118 -54.80 -42.45 6.79
CA ARG A 118 -55.98 -42.24 7.65
C ARG A 118 -57.29 -42.13 6.84
N ASN A 119 -57.24 -41.57 5.63
CA ASN A 119 -58.37 -41.56 4.70
C ASN A 119 -58.59 -42.92 4.01
N ALA A 120 -57.52 -43.66 3.71
CA ALA A 120 -57.63 -45.01 3.16
C ALA A 120 -58.26 -46.00 4.16
N SER A 121 -58.00 -45.83 5.46
CA SER A 121 -58.58 -46.67 6.52
C SER A 121 -60.03 -46.34 6.90
N SER A 122 -60.52 -45.13 6.58
CA SER A 122 -61.94 -44.76 6.76
C SER A 122 -62.86 -45.20 5.61
N HIS A 123 -62.30 -45.64 4.47
CA HIS A 123 -63.05 -46.25 3.35
C HIS A 123 -63.18 -47.78 3.41
N CYS A 124 -62.51 -48.45 4.35
CA CYS A 124 -62.67 -49.91 4.57
C CYS A 124 -63.68 -50.26 5.68
N SER A 125 -64.38 -49.27 6.25
CA SER A 125 -65.33 -49.43 7.36
C SER A 125 -66.79 -49.20 6.94
N SER A 126 -67.12 -49.38 5.65
CA SER A 126 -68.48 -49.27 5.09
C SER A 126 -68.80 -50.47 4.21
#